data_AF-A0A1M3BWL2-F1
#
_entry.id   AF-A0A1M3BWL2-F1
#
_cell.length_a   1.000
_cell.length_b   1.000
_cell.length_c   1.000
_cell.angle_alpha   90.00
_cell.angle_beta   90.00
_cell.angle_gamma   90.00
#
_symmetry.space_group_name_H-M   'P 1'
#
loop_
_entity.id
_entity.type
_entity.pdbx_description
1 polymer ?
#
loop_
_entity_poly.entity_id
_entity_poly.type
_entity_poly.pdbx_seq_one_letter_code
_entity_poly.pdbx_strand_id
1 'polypeptide(L)'
;MTVQAEERPEGIGLRIQTLRSLEEESLHTQKAMRVYVRDSGPLRSIAAHLNTKGDGLVSFIVIKDNGQREIEVELNDRFRISPEIAAAMRSTPGVLDVELV
;
A
#
# COMPACT_ATOMS: atom_id res chain seq x y z
N MET A 1 9.07 2.23 -7.69
CA MET A 1 10.38 1.69 -8.14
C MET A 1 10.17 1.14 -9.55
N THR A 2 10.75 1.78 -10.56
CA THR A 2 10.75 1.29 -11.95
C THR A 2 12.15 0.78 -12.25
N VAL A 3 12.27 -0.51 -12.51
CA VAL A 3 13.55 -1.16 -12.81
C VAL A 3 13.67 -1.27 -14.32
N GLN A 4 14.64 -0.58 -14.91
CA GLN A 4 15.16 -0.90 -16.24
C GLN A 4 16.46 -1.67 -16.04
N ALA A 5 16.55 -2.85 -16.65
CA ALA A 5 17.75 -3.67 -16.66
C ALA A 5 18.43 -3.55 -18.03
N GLU A 6 19.69 -3.13 -18.04
CA GLU A 6 20.61 -3.34 -19.16
C GLU A 6 21.69 -4.32 -18.72
N GLU A 7 21.88 -5.40 -19.48
CA GLU A 7 22.94 -6.38 -19.29
C GLU A 7 24.24 -5.92 -19.96
N ARG A 8 25.39 -6.05 -19.27
CA ARG A 8 26.72 -6.10 -19.90
C ARG A 8 27.61 -7.13 -19.22
N PRO A 9 28.60 -7.71 -19.95
CA PRO A 9 29.02 -9.07 -19.71
C PRO A 9 30.47 -9.20 -19.21
N GLU A 10 30.87 -8.61 -18.09
CA GLU A 10 32.18 -8.89 -17.46
C GLU A 10 32.13 -8.72 -15.93
N GLY A 11 31.93 -9.82 -15.18
CA GLY A 11 32.21 -9.93 -13.73
C GLY A 11 31.41 -9.03 -12.77
N ILE A 12 30.80 -9.62 -11.74
CA ILE A 12 30.03 -8.86 -10.73
C ILE A 12 31.01 -8.14 -9.77
N GLY A 13 31.28 -6.85 -10.04
CA GLY A 13 31.84 -5.93 -9.06
C GLY A 13 30.73 -5.26 -8.25
N LEU A 14 30.51 -5.68 -7.01
CA LEU A 14 29.53 -5.06 -6.11
C LEU A 14 30.21 -3.99 -5.25
N ARG A 15 29.96 -2.69 -5.52
CA ARG A 15 30.40 -1.57 -4.67
C ARG A 15 29.18 -0.93 -4.03
N ILE A 16 28.91 -1.27 -2.76
CA ILE A 16 27.87 -0.62 -1.97
C ILE A 16 28.38 0.77 -1.56
N GLN A 17 27.86 1.81 -2.19
CA GLN A 17 28.08 3.21 -1.81
C GLN A 17 26.77 3.85 -1.40
N THR A 18 26.32 3.59 -0.16
CA THR A 18 25.75 4.58 0.78
C THR A 18 25.15 3.85 1.98
N LEU A 19 25.66 4.16 3.18
CA LEU A 19 24.94 3.95 4.44
C LEU A 19 24.22 5.28 4.72
N ARG A 20 22.90 5.32 4.57
CA ARG A 20 22.08 6.44 5.06
C ARG A 20 21.30 5.98 6.28
N SER A 21 21.29 6.82 7.31
CA SER A 21 20.74 6.52 8.63
C SER A 21 19.23 6.33 8.57
N LEU A 22 18.74 5.25 9.19
CA LEU A 22 17.32 4.92 9.37
C LEU A 22 16.55 5.98 10.21
N GLU A 23 17.27 6.88 10.88
CA GLU A 23 16.71 7.80 11.88
C GLU A 23 16.09 9.07 11.27
N GLU A 24 16.58 9.52 10.11
CA GLU A 24 16.02 10.70 9.40
C GLU A 24 14.87 10.32 8.45
N GLU A 25 14.77 9.06 8.01
CA GLU A 25 13.66 8.57 7.18
C GLU A 25 12.36 8.35 7.97
N SER A 26 12.39 8.31 9.30
CA SER A 26 11.21 8.09 10.15
C SER A 26 10.12 9.18 10.00
N LEU A 27 10.51 10.39 9.57
CA LEU A 27 9.59 11.49 9.27
C LEU A 27 9.00 11.41 7.86
N HIS A 28 9.66 10.67 6.97
CA HIS A 28 9.29 10.43 5.57
C HIS A 28 8.98 8.95 5.30
N THR A 29 8.53 8.20 6.33
CA THR A 29 7.96 6.87 6.14
C THR A 29 6.87 6.99 5.09
N GLN A 30 7.06 6.34 3.94
CA GLN A 30 6.03 6.18 2.92
C GLN A 30 4.87 5.45 3.57
N LYS A 31 3.92 6.21 4.12
CA LYS A 31 2.78 5.63 4.82
C LYS A 31 2.00 4.84 3.76
N ALA A 32 1.75 3.56 4.01
CA ALA A 32 0.87 2.76 3.18
C ALA A 32 -0.32 2.29 4.02
N MET A 33 -1.48 2.16 3.39
CA MET A 33 -2.68 1.62 4.03
C MET A 33 -3.14 0.41 3.25
N ARG A 34 -3.23 -0.74 3.91
CA ARG A 34 -3.77 -1.98 3.35
C ARG A 34 -5.15 -2.24 3.89
N VAL A 35 -6.12 -2.46 3.01
CA VAL A 35 -7.51 -2.69 3.36
C VAL A 35 -7.91 -4.08 2.88
N TYR A 36 -8.21 -4.97 3.82
CA TYR A 36 -8.65 -6.32 3.53
C TYR A 36 -10.18 -6.32 3.42
N VAL A 37 -10.71 -6.86 2.32
CA VAL A 37 -12.15 -6.91 2.05
C VAL A 37 -12.58 -8.31 1.65
N ARG A 38 -13.80 -8.67 2.02
CA ARG A 38 -14.38 -10.00 1.76
C ARG A 38 -14.85 -10.19 0.32
N ASP A 39 -15.19 -9.09 -0.34
CA ASP A 39 -15.62 -9.05 -1.74
C ASP A 39 -15.38 -7.65 -2.33
N SER A 40 -15.71 -7.45 -3.60
CA SER A 40 -15.51 -6.17 -4.31
C SER A 40 -16.61 -5.12 -4.04
N GLY A 41 -17.70 -5.47 -3.36
CA GLY A 41 -18.82 -4.59 -3.02
C GLY A 41 -18.42 -3.35 -2.22
N PRO A 42 -17.63 -3.45 -1.12
CA PRO A 42 -17.26 -2.30 -0.30
C PRO A 42 -16.26 -1.35 -0.96
N LEU A 43 -15.59 -1.74 -2.06
CA LEU A 43 -14.55 -0.92 -2.71
C LEU A 43 -15.06 0.48 -3.08
N ARG A 44 -16.31 0.60 -3.54
CA ARG A 44 -16.91 1.89 -3.89
C ARG A 44 -17.13 2.79 -2.66
N SER A 45 -17.57 2.20 -1.55
CA SER A 45 -17.77 2.94 -0.29
C SER A 45 -16.45 3.42 0.27
N ILE A 46 -15.44 2.54 0.25
CA ILE A 46 -14.09 2.86 0.71
C ILE A 46 -13.46 3.97 -0.15
N ALA A 47 -13.62 3.91 -1.47
CA ALA A 47 -13.14 4.97 -2.36
C ALA A 47 -13.75 6.35 -2.01
N ALA A 48 -14.99 6.40 -1.54
CA ALA A 48 -15.63 7.64 -1.10
C ALA A 48 -15.06 8.23 0.19
N HIS A 49 -14.29 7.47 0.96
CA HIS A 49 -13.53 7.98 2.11
C HIS A 49 -12.13 8.47 1.70
N LEU A 50 -11.64 8.13 0.49
CA LEU A 50 -10.36 8.56 -0.08
C LEU A 50 -10.52 9.83 -0.94
N ASN A 51 -11.09 10.90 -0.37
CA ASN A 51 -11.36 12.13 -1.14
C ASN A 51 -10.21 13.15 -1.11
N THR A 52 -9.24 12.98 -0.22
CA THR A 52 -8.15 13.94 -0.03
C THR A 52 -6.85 13.38 -0.61
N LYS A 53 -6.26 14.07 -1.58
CA LYS A 53 -4.93 13.76 -2.09
C LYS A 53 -3.89 13.92 -0.98
N GLY A 54 -2.90 13.04 -0.96
CA GLY A 54 -1.80 13.07 0.00
C GLY A 54 -0.65 12.20 -0.48
N ASP A 55 0.23 11.79 0.43
CA ASP A 55 1.44 11.03 0.08
C ASP A 55 1.34 9.53 0.38
N GLY A 56 0.18 9.05 0.83
CA GLY A 56 -0.01 7.66 1.24
C GLY A 56 -0.47 6.76 0.11
N LEU A 57 0.11 5.56 0.04
CA LEU A 57 -0.34 4.50 -0.88
C LEU A 57 -1.51 3.74 -0.25
N VAL A 58 -2.46 3.31 -1.07
CA VAL A 58 -3.59 2.49 -0.61
C VAL A 58 -3.71 1.24 -1.46
N SER A 59 -3.69 0.08 -0.80
CA SER A 59 -3.84 -1.22 -1.44
C SER A 59 -5.05 -1.96 -0.88
N PHE A 60 -5.82 -2.59 -1.77
CA PHE A 60 -6.95 -3.43 -1.42
C PHE A 60 -6.59 -4.90 -1.60
N ILE A 61 -6.88 -5.70 -0.59
CA ILE A 61 -6.70 -7.14 -0.64
C ILE A 61 -8.09 -7.78 -0.59
N VAL A 62 -8.56 -8.25 -1.74
CA VAL A 62 -9.86 -8.90 -1.86
C VAL A 62 -9.68 -10.39 -1.64
N ILE A 63 -10.21 -10.89 -0.53
CA ILE A 63 -10.13 -12.30 -0.16
C ILE A 63 -11.42 -12.99 -0.60
N LYS A 64 -11.36 -13.75 -1.70
CA LYS A 64 -12.47 -14.54 -2.23
C LYS A 64 -12.39 -15.99 -1.78
N ASP A 65 -13.53 -16.68 -1.84
CA ASP A 65 -13.64 -18.12 -1.62
C ASP A 65 -13.02 -18.57 -0.28
N ASN A 66 -13.23 -17.78 0.78
CA ASN A 66 -12.73 -18.04 2.13
C ASN A 66 -11.20 -18.21 2.22
N GLY A 67 -10.44 -17.44 1.44
CA GLY A 67 -8.97 -17.45 1.45
C GLY A 67 -8.34 -18.28 0.34
N GLN A 68 -9.12 -18.90 -0.56
CA GLN A 68 -8.56 -19.65 -1.69
C GLN A 68 -8.04 -18.76 -2.82
N ARG A 69 -8.52 -17.51 -2.89
CA ARG A 69 -8.10 -16.53 -3.90
C ARG A 69 -7.95 -15.17 -3.27
N GLU A 70 -6.78 -14.57 -3.45
CA GLU A 70 -6.48 -13.21 -3.04
C GLU A 70 -6.17 -12.38 -4.27
N ILE A 71 -6.79 -11.20 -4.35
CA ILE A 71 -6.54 -10.23 -5.41
C ILE A 71 -6.08 -8.95 -4.74
N GLU A 72 -4.82 -8.59 -4.94
CA GLU A 72 -4.27 -7.32 -4.51
C GLU A 72 -4.47 -6.26 -5.62
N VAL A 73 -4.97 -5.09 -5.22
CA VAL A 73 -5.17 -3.93 -6.09
C VAL A 73 -4.58 -2.71 -5.41
N GLU A 74 -3.46 -2.23 -5.93
CA GLU A 74 -2.88 -0.94 -5.55
C GLU A 74 -3.58 0.19 -6.31
N LEU A 75 -3.92 1.28 -5.61
CA LEU A 75 -4.39 2.48 -6.27
C LEU A 75 -3.22 3.25 -6.88
N ASN A 76 -3.39 3.66 -8.15
CA ASN A 76 -2.40 4.48 -8.85
C ASN A 76 -2.22 5.87 -8.21
N ASP A 77 -3.27 6.37 -7.56
CA ASP A 77 -3.27 7.68 -6.90
C ASP A 77 -2.89 7.57 -5.42
N ARG A 78 -2.28 8.64 -4.90
CA ARG A 78 -1.91 8.76 -3.49
C ARG A 78 -2.93 9.58 -2.71
N PHE A 79 -3.23 9.12 -1.51
CA PHE A 79 -4.25 9.70 -0.64
C PHE A 79 -3.69 10.06 0.71
N ARG A 80 -4.34 11.01 1.38
CA ARG A 80 -4.05 11.29 2.77
C ARG A 80 -4.54 10.11 3.60
N ILE A 81 -3.64 9.50 4.36
CA ILE A 81 -3.97 8.41 5.27
C ILE A 81 -3.65 8.81 6.72
N SER A 82 -4.54 8.40 7.63
CA SER A 82 -4.43 8.64 9.06
C SER A 82 -5.08 7.50 9.83
N PRO A 83 -4.75 7.32 11.11
CA PRO A 83 -5.43 6.34 11.98
C PRO A 83 -6.95 6.53 12.02
N GLU A 84 -7.42 7.78 11.97
CA GLU A 84 -8.84 8.12 11.94
C GLU A 84 -9.52 7.61 10.65
N ILE A 85 -8.87 7.81 9.50
CA ILE A 85 -9.36 7.30 8.21
C ILE A 85 -9.37 5.77 8.23
N ALA A 86 -8.30 5.13 8.72
CA ALA A 86 -8.23 3.68 8.83
C ALA A 86 -9.36 3.11 9.71
N ALA A 87 -9.65 3.74 10.85
CA ALA A 87 -10.75 3.36 11.72
C ALA A 87 -12.13 3.51 11.05
N ALA A 88 -12.32 4.59 10.28
CA ALA A 88 -13.54 4.79 9.49
C ALA A 88 -13.69 3.76 8.36
N MET A 89 -12.59 3.36 7.71
CA MET A 89 -12.63 2.27 6.73
C MET A 89 -13.04 0.96 7.40
N ARG A 90 -12.48 0.65 8.58
CA ARG A 90 -12.75 -0.59 9.31
C ARG A 90 -14.22 -0.75 9.71
N SER A 91 -14.95 0.35 9.88
CA SER A 91 -16.39 0.32 10.18
C SER A 91 -17.28 0.10 8.94
N THR A 92 -16.71 0.12 7.73
CA THR A 92 -17.46 -0.12 6.49
C THR A 92 -17.84 -1.61 6.37
N PRO A 93 -19.12 -1.93 6.12
CA PRO A 93 -19.56 -3.32 5.93
C PRO A 93 -18.79 -4.01 4.81
N GLY A 94 -18.20 -5.18 5.09
CA GLY A 94 -17.42 -5.96 4.11
C GLY A 94 -15.90 -5.76 4.23
N VAL A 95 -15.44 -4.80 5.03
CA VAL A 95 -14.03 -4.70 5.45
C VAL A 95 -13.74 -5.75 6.52
N LEU A 96 -12.65 -6.48 6.34
CA LEU A 96 -12.13 -7.48 7.28
C LEU A 96 -11.13 -6.86 8.22
N ASP A 97 -10.17 -6.11 7.68
CA ASP A 97 -9.18 -5.41 8.48
C ASP A 97 -8.54 -4.24 7.73
N VAL A 98 -7.87 -3.36 8.47
CA VAL A 98 -7.13 -2.21 7.93
C VAL A 98 -5.80 -2.07 8.65
N GLU A 99 -4.71 -2.07 7.89
CA GLU A 99 -3.35 -1.93 8.41
C GLU A 99 -2.70 -0.66 7.87
N LEU A 100 -2.02 0.08 8.75
CA LEU A 100 -1.12 1.16 8.38
C LEU A 100 0.31 0.62 8.45
N VAL A 101 1.02 0.66 7.32
CA VAL A 101 2.38 0.13 7.12
C VAL A 101 3.36 1.27 6.94
#